data_AF-A0A9E3MDC2-F1
#
_entry.id   AF-A0A9E3MDC2-F1
#
_cell.length_a   1.000
_cell.length_b   1.000
_cell.length_c   1.000
_cell.angle_alpha   90.00
_cell.angle_beta   90.00
_cell.angle_gamma   90.00
#
_symmetry.space_group_name_H-M   'P 1'
#
loop_
_entity.id
_entity.type
_entity.pdbx_description
1 polymer ?
#
loop_
_entity_poly.entity_id
_entity_poly.type
_entity_poly.pdbx_seq_one_letter_code
_entity_poly.pdbx_strand_id
1 'polypeptide(L)'
;MILPDLLDLYKYLEAYIDKHRGVLLGSAKDPGTFFVKTVKTTSLDAAYDSTKFYEAWRTVIQRYGIYNPYTGRGAIKGLLPHGPHNLRDILATHILKQAGSYEQASYAIQDTPDVVQQHYGRFLPQDKAALAAKILNQVWEAA
;
A
#
# COMPACT_ATOMS: atom_id res chain seq x y z
N MET A 1 19.75 -1.79 5.68
CA MET A 1 18.55 -2.13 6.49
C MET A 1 17.80 -3.22 5.73
N ILE A 2 17.51 -4.36 6.36
CA ILE A 2 16.66 -5.42 5.79
C ILE A 2 15.26 -5.20 6.39
N LEU A 3 14.21 -5.26 5.57
CA LEU A 3 12.83 -5.14 6.06
C LEU A 3 12.45 -6.40 6.85
N PRO A 4 11.60 -6.30 7.88
CA PRO A 4 11.08 -7.49 8.53
C PRO A 4 10.23 -8.31 7.54
N ASP A 5 10.27 -9.63 7.66
CA ASP A 5 9.43 -10.53 6.87
C ASP A 5 7.99 -10.54 7.42
N LEU A 6 7.20 -9.56 6.98
CA LEU A 6 5.81 -9.43 7.37
C LEU A 6 4.92 -10.04 6.28
N LEU A 7 4.03 -10.96 6.68
CA LEU A 7 3.08 -11.61 5.78
C LEU A 7 3.77 -12.33 4.61
N ASP A 8 4.86 -13.06 4.90
CA ASP A 8 5.63 -13.82 3.93
C ASP A 8 6.18 -12.96 2.76
N LEU A 9 6.53 -11.70 3.02
CA LEU A 9 7.02 -10.74 2.00
C LEU A 9 8.12 -11.36 1.13
N TYR A 10 9.15 -11.93 1.75
CA TYR A 10 10.30 -12.44 1.01
C TYR A 10 9.96 -13.67 0.17
N LYS A 11 9.14 -14.59 0.70
CA LYS A 11 8.63 -15.74 -0.05
C LYS A 11 7.87 -15.32 -1.30
N TYR A 12 7.03 -14.28 -1.23
CA TYR A 12 6.30 -13.79 -2.40
C TYR A 12 7.20 -13.05 -3.40
N LEU A 13 8.20 -12.31 -2.92
CA LEU A 13 9.20 -11.67 -3.77
C LEU A 13 10.06 -12.70 -4.50
N GLU A 14 10.54 -13.74 -3.80
CA GLU A 14 11.32 -14.84 -4.37
C GLU A 14 10.51 -15.60 -5.42
N ALA A 15 9.28 -16.00 -5.10
CA ALA A 15 8.40 -16.66 -6.07
C ALA A 15 8.15 -15.78 -7.32
N TYR A 16 8.04 -14.46 -7.13
CA TYR A 16 7.91 -13.53 -8.23
C TYR A 16 9.16 -13.50 -9.12
N ILE A 17 10.34 -13.31 -8.52
CA ILE A 17 11.62 -13.20 -9.21
C ILE A 17 11.95 -14.51 -9.94
N ASP A 18 11.87 -15.64 -9.24
CA ASP A 18 12.38 -16.92 -9.72
C ASP A 18 11.47 -17.57 -10.78
N LYS A 19 10.16 -17.32 -10.70
CA LYS A 19 9.16 -18.02 -11.52
C LYS A 19 8.27 -17.07 -12.31
N HIS A 20 7.54 -16.20 -11.62
CA HIS A 20 6.44 -15.48 -12.26
C HIS A 20 6.93 -14.42 -13.26
N ARG A 21 8.01 -13.71 -12.92
CA ARG A 21 8.57 -12.65 -13.76
C ARG A 21 9.03 -13.20 -15.12
N GLY A 22 9.70 -14.35 -15.14
CA GLY A 22 10.09 -15.03 -16.38
C GLY A 22 8.88 -15.42 -17.24
N VAL A 23 7.81 -15.93 -16.63
CA VAL A 23 6.56 -16.27 -17.34
C VAL A 23 5.89 -15.02 -17.95
N LEU A 24 5.92 -13.88 -17.25
CA LEU A 24 5.36 -12.63 -17.75
C LEU A 24 6.16 -12.06 -18.92
N LEU A 25 7.49 -12.20 -18.92
CA LEU A 25 8.37 -11.75 -20.00
C LEU A 25 8.32 -12.66 -21.22
N GLY A 26 8.18 -13.97 -21.03
CA GLY A 26 8.30 -14.94 -22.11
C GLY A 26 9.65 -14.81 -22.82
N SER A 27 9.64 -14.63 -24.14
CA SER A 27 10.85 -14.45 -24.95
C SER A 27 11.25 -12.99 -25.16
N ALA A 28 10.59 -12.04 -24.50
CA ALA A 28 10.91 -10.62 -24.65
C ALA A 28 12.21 -10.23 -23.93
N LYS A 29 12.84 -9.15 -24.40
CA LYS A 29 13.98 -8.57 -23.72
C LYS A 29 13.56 -8.01 -22.36
N ASP A 30 14.34 -8.33 -21.34
CA ASP A 30 14.14 -7.81 -19.98
C ASP A 30 14.32 -6.27 -19.95
N PRO A 31 13.31 -5.51 -19.46
CA PRO A 31 13.42 -4.06 -19.34
C PRO A 31 14.29 -3.57 -18.16
N GLY A 32 14.73 -4.46 -17.28
CA GLY A 32 15.51 -4.13 -16.07
C GLY A 32 14.68 -3.56 -14.91
N THR A 33 13.37 -3.36 -15.09
CA THR A 33 12.46 -2.94 -14.01
C THR A 33 12.07 -4.13 -13.14
N PHE A 34 11.88 -3.88 -11.83
CA PHE A 34 11.50 -4.95 -10.91
C PHE A 34 10.15 -5.58 -11.30
N PHE A 35 9.10 -4.75 -11.38
CA PHE A 35 7.79 -5.19 -11.84
C PHE A 35 7.66 -5.09 -13.37
N VAL A 36 7.07 -6.11 -13.97
CA VAL A 36 6.81 -6.20 -15.41
C VAL A 36 5.37 -6.65 -15.67
N LYS A 37 4.79 -6.19 -16.78
CA LYS A 37 3.50 -6.65 -17.28
C LYS A 37 3.70 -7.85 -18.21
N THR A 38 2.65 -8.65 -18.39
CA THR A 38 2.67 -9.75 -19.35
C THR A 38 2.88 -9.23 -20.76
N VAL A 39 3.92 -9.71 -21.43
CA VAL A 39 4.16 -9.45 -22.84
C VAL A 39 3.13 -10.19 -23.68
N LYS A 40 2.63 -9.52 -24.72
CA LYS A 40 1.67 -10.09 -25.69
C LYS A 40 2.29 -10.08 -27.08
N THR A 41 1.77 -10.90 -27.98
CA THR A 41 2.20 -10.92 -29.39
C THR A 41 2.14 -9.54 -30.05
N THR A 42 1.21 -8.68 -29.62
CA THR A 42 1.00 -7.33 -30.16
C THR A 42 1.72 -6.22 -29.37
N SER A 43 2.37 -6.53 -28.25
CA SER A 43 3.08 -5.54 -27.42
C SER A 43 4.22 -6.19 -26.63
N LEU A 44 5.45 -5.89 -27.05
CA LEU A 44 6.69 -6.45 -26.49
C LEU A 44 7.31 -5.61 -25.37
N ASP A 45 6.85 -4.37 -25.19
CA ASP A 45 7.25 -3.57 -24.05
C ASP A 45 6.66 -4.18 -22.78
N ALA A 46 7.52 -4.60 -21.84
CA ALA A 46 7.13 -5.22 -20.58
C ALA A 46 7.14 -4.25 -19.38
N ALA A 47 7.66 -3.03 -19.56
CA ALA A 47 7.74 -2.08 -18.47
C ALA A 47 6.36 -1.48 -18.15
N TYR A 48 6.09 -1.27 -16.87
CA TYR A 48 4.96 -0.47 -16.45
C TYR A 48 5.28 1.02 -16.58
N ASP A 49 4.34 1.77 -17.15
CA ASP A 49 4.22 3.21 -16.88
C ASP A 49 3.17 3.42 -15.76
N SER A 50 3.02 4.65 -15.30
CA SER A 50 2.10 5.01 -14.21
C SER A 50 0.66 4.60 -14.50
N THR A 51 0.20 4.81 -15.74
CA THR A 51 -1.19 4.49 -16.15
C THR A 51 -1.43 2.99 -16.13
N LYS A 52 -0.55 2.21 -16.77
CA LYS A 52 -0.65 0.76 -16.83
C LYS A 52 -0.54 0.12 -15.44
N PHE A 53 0.31 0.67 -14.57
CA PHE A 53 0.42 0.19 -13.19
C PHE A 53 -0.87 0.45 -12.41
N TYR A 54 -1.44 1.65 -12.55
CA TYR A 54 -2.71 1.99 -11.93
C TYR A 54 -3.85 1.06 -12.37
N GLU A 55 -3.94 0.77 -13.67
CA GLU A 55 -4.94 -0.15 -14.22
C GLU A 55 -4.78 -1.59 -13.71
N ALA A 56 -3.53 -2.06 -13.64
CA ALA A 56 -3.20 -3.37 -13.09
C ALA A 56 -3.62 -3.45 -11.61
N TRP A 57 -3.27 -2.44 -10.81
CA TRP A 57 -3.69 -2.31 -9.42
C TRP A 57 -5.21 -2.39 -9.28
N ARG A 58 -5.94 -1.55 -10.04
CA ARG A 58 -7.41 -1.50 -9.98
C ARG A 58 -8.03 -2.85 -10.30
N THR A 59 -7.49 -3.56 -11.29
CA THR A 59 -7.95 -4.89 -11.70
C THR A 59 -7.73 -5.92 -10.58
N VAL A 60 -6.56 -5.93 -9.95
CA VAL A 60 -6.24 -6.83 -8.84
C VAL A 60 -7.13 -6.56 -7.64
N ILE A 61 -7.28 -5.30 -7.23
CA ILE A 61 -8.15 -4.91 -6.10
C ILE A 61 -9.60 -5.28 -6.37
N GLN A 62 -10.13 -5.01 -7.56
CA GLN A 62 -11.51 -5.36 -7.89
C GLN A 62 -11.77 -6.86 -7.89
N ARG A 63 -10.80 -7.67 -8.36
CA ARG A 63 -10.98 -9.11 -8.48
C ARG A 63 -10.72 -9.85 -7.16
N TYR A 64 -9.73 -9.42 -6.39
CA TYR A 64 -9.24 -10.17 -5.23
C TYR A 64 -9.31 -9.39 -3.92
N GLY A 65 -9.27 -8.06 -3.95
CA GLY A 65 -9.33 -7.24 -2.74
C GLY A 65 -10.75 -7.08 -2.22
N ILE A 66 -11.66 -6.58 -3.07
CA ILE A 66 -13.04 -6.25 -2.70
C ILE A 66 -13.85 -7.52 -2.49
N TYR A 67 -14.37 -7.70 -1.28
CA TYR A 67 -15.24 -8.83 -0.96
C TYR A 67 -16.63 -8.68 -1.61
N ASN A 68 -17.06 -9.72 -2.33
CA ASN A 68 -18.38 -9.82 -2.92
C ASN A 68 -19.26 -10.77 -2.07
N PRO A 69 -20.31 -10.28 -1.40
CA PRO A 69 -21.14 -11.10 -0.52
C PRO A 69 -21.98 -12.15 -1.27
N TYR A 70 -22.26 -11.95 -2.55
CA TYR A 70 -23.05 -12.88 -3.35
C TYR A 70 -22.25 -14.09 -3.85
N THR A 71 -20.92 -13.95 -3.96
CA THR A 71 -20.04 -15.02 -4.44
C THR A 71 -19.09 -15.56 -3.37
N GLY A 72 -18.99 -14.89 -2.22
CA GLY A 72 -18.06 -15.22 -1.14
C GLY A 72 -16.58 -14.99 -1.51
N ARG A 73 -16.29 -14.35 -2.64
CA ARG A 73 -14.93 -14.10 -3.14
C ARG A 73 -14.43 -12.72 -2.71
N GLY A 74 -13.11 -12.55 -2.70
CA GLY A 74 -12.42 -11.32 -2.32
C GLY A 74 -11.99 -11.31 -0.85
N ALA A 75 -11.02 -10.48 -0.50
CA ALA A 75 -10.33 -10.56 0.79
C ALA A 75 -10.96 -9.69 1.89
N ILE A 76 -11.46 -8.49 1.56
CA ILE A 76 -11.78 -7.46 2.56
C ILE A 76 -13.22 -6.97 2.40
N LYS A 77 -14.03 -7.19 3.44
CA LYS A 77 -15.40 -6.67 3.53
C LYS A 77 -15.39 -5.15 3.61
N GLY A 78 -16.24 -4.50 2.80
CA GLY A 78 -16.38 -3.04 2.78
C GLY A 78 -15.25 -2.28 2.06
N LEU A 79 -14.23 -2.98 1.53
CA LEU A 79 -13.20 -2.34 0.72
C LEU A 79 -13.82 -1.78 -0.56
N LEU A 80 -13.53 -0.52 -0.88
CA LEU A 80 -13.98 0.13 -2.11
C LEU A 80 -12.87 0.15 -3.17
N PRO A 81 -13.20 0.34 -4.46
CA PRO A 81 -12.19 0.56 -5.49
C PRO A 81 -11.32 1.77 -5.15
N HIS A 82 -10.01 1.61 -5.29
CA HIS A 82 -9.04 2.65 -4.92
C HIS A 82 -7.74 2.48 -5.73
N GLY A 83 -6.94 3.54 -5.76
CA GLY A 83 -5.64 3.56 -6.45
C GLY A 83 -4.50 3.13 -5.54
N PRO A 84 -3.29 2.86 -6.08
CA PRO A 84 -2.14 2.46 -5.29
C PRO A 84 -1.72 3.51 -4.25
N HIS A 85 -2.04 4.79 -4.48
CA HIS A 85 -1.77 5.89 -3.55
C HIS A 85 -2.43 5.68 -2.18
N ASN A 86 -3.57 4.99 -2.10
CA ASN A 86 -4.24 4.77 -0.83
C ASN A 86 -3.42 3.94 0.16
N LEU A 87 -2.43 3.15 -0.30
CA LEU A 87 -1.46 2.53 0.60
C LEU A 87 -0.64 3.58 1.36
N ARG A 88 -0.17 4.65 0.69
CA ARG A 88 0.53 5.76 1.35
C ARG A 88 -0.41 6.47 2.32
N ASP A 89 -1.65 6.72 1.93
CA ASP A 89 -2.65 7.38 2.79
C ASP A 89 -2.87 6.60 4.09
N ILE A 90 -3.09 5.29 3.99
CA ILE A 90 -3.36 4.42 5.14
C ILE A 90 -2.13 4.33 6.03
N LEU A 91 -0.93 4.15 5.47
CA LEU A 91 0.31 4.06 6.25
C LEU A 91 0.60 5.36 7.00
N ALA A 92 0.55 6.50 6.31
CA ALA A 92 0.78 7.81 6.92
C ALA A 92 -0.24 8.10 8.02
N THR A 93 -1.54 7.89 7.73
CA THR A 93 -2.62 8.09 8.70
C THR A 93 -2.46 7.17 9.90
N HIS A 94 -2.12 5.89 9.69
CA HIS A 94 -1.94 4.92 10.78
C HIS A 94 -0.78 5.29 11.70
N ILE A 95 0.37 5.63 11.12
CA ILE A 95 1.55 6.05 11.90
C ILE A 95 1.25 7.33 12.66
N LEU A 96 0.61 8.31 12.01
CA LEU A 96 0.22 9.55 12.67
C LEU A 96 -0.75 9.31 13.83
N LYS A 97 -1.69 8.37 13.70
CA LYS A 97 -2.58 7.96 14.81
C LYS A 97 -1.85 7.23 15.94
N GLN A 98 -0.78 6.49 15.66
CA GLN A 98 -0.04 5.77 16.69
C GLN A 98 0.96 6.67 17.43
N ALA A 99 1.68 7.49 16.68
CA ALA A 99 2.81 8.28 17.15
C ALA A 99 2.47 9.76 17.43
N GLY A 100 1.43 10.30 16.79
CA GLY A 100 1.10 11.73 16.88
C GLY A 100 2.12 12.67 16.21
N SER A 101 3.11 12.15 15.48
CA SER A 101 4.18 12.94 14.84
C SER A 101 4.08 12.91 13.31
N TYR A 102 4.03 14.11 12.72
CA TYR A 102 4.07 14.28 11.27
C TYR A 102 5.42 13.87 10.69
N GLU A 103 6.51 14.10 11.42
CA GLU A 103 7.88 13.73 11.04
C GLU A 103 8.06 12.22 10.95
N GLN A 104 7.60 11.48 11.95
CA GLN A 104 7.69 10.01 11.91
C GLN A 104 6.84 9.44 10.77
N ALA A 105 5.65 9.97 10.55
CA ALA A 105 4.81 9.58 9.42
C ALA A 105 5.46 9.94 8.08
N SER A 106 6.13 11.09 7.97
CA SER A 106 6.77 11.52 6.73
C SER A 106 7.97 10.65 6.36
N TYR A 107 8.78 10.24 7.34
CA TYR A 107 9.88 9.29 7.11
C TYR A 107 9.38 7.95 6.59
N ALA A 108 8.27 7.45 7.14
CA ALA A 108 7.74 6.14 6.74
C ALA A 108 7.25 6.09 5.30
N ILE A 109 6.73 7.19 4.77
CA ILE A 109 6.28 7.27 3.36
C ILE A 109 7.27 7.98 2.44
N GLN A 110 8.43 8.40 2.95
CA GLN A 110 9.44 9.17 2.21
C GLN A 110 8.85 10.45 1.62
N ASP A 111 8.30 11.29 2.50
CA ASP A 111 7.65 12.56 2.18
C ASP A 111 8.06 13.64 3.19
N THR A 112 7.50 14.85 3.09
CA THR A 112 7.74 15.92 4.07
C THR A 112 6.65 16.01 5.14
N PRO A 113 6.96 16.47 6.36
CA PRO A 113 5.95 16.67 7.41
C PRO A 113 4.80 17.58 6.95
N ASP A 114 5.10 18.62 6.19
CA ASP A 114 4.10 19.55 5.64
C ASP A 114 3.10 18.84 4.71
N VAL A 115 3.59 17.98 3.81
CA VAL A 115 2.72 17.17 2.93
C VAL A 115 1.85 16.23 3.77
N VAL A 116 2.41 15.59 4.79
CA VAL A 116 1.65 14.71 5.67
C VAL A 116 0.54 15.47 6.40
N GLN A 117 0.84 16.65 6.92
CA GLN A 117 -0.14 17.48 7.62
C GLN A 117 -1.29 17.89 6.70
N GLN A 118 -0.98 18.33 5.48
CA GLN A 118 -1.99 18.81 4.52
C GLN A 118 -2.90 17.70 3.97
N HIS A 119 -2.33 16.51 3.74
CA HIS A 119 -3.00 15.45 2.99
C HIS A 119 -3.44 14.24 3.83
N TYR A 120 -2.73 13.90 4.91
CA TYR A 120 -2.96 12.68 5.69
C TYR A 120 -3.38 12.93 7.16
N GLY A 121 -3.30 14.17 7.65
CA GLY A 121 -3.75 14.57 9.01
C GLY A 121 -5.26 14.66 9.22
N ARG A 122 -6.08 14.11 8.32
CA ARG A 122 -7.55 14.26 8.33
C ARG A 122 -8.20 13.18 9.18
N PHE A 123 -8.34 13.45 10.47
CA PHE A 123 -8.94 12.53 11.43
C PHE A 123 -10.42 12.80 11.64
N LEU A 124 -11.19 11.73 11.84
CA LEU A 124 -12.57 11.85 12.29
C LEU A 124 -12.61 12.47 13.69
N PRO A 125 -13.70 13.16 14.09
CA PRO A 125 -13.82 13.73 15.42
C PRO A 125 -13.56 12.73 16.55
N GLN A 126 -14.00 11.48 16.38
CA GLN A 126 -13.79 10.41 17.36
C GLN A 126 -12.31 10.03 17.50
N ASP A 127 -11.57 9.97 16.39
CA ASP A 127 -10.12 9.69 16.41
C ASP A 127 -9.36 10.79 17.16
N LYS A 128 -9.73 12.06 16.95
CA LYS A 128 -9.12 13.20 17.65
C LYS A 128 -9.38 13.14 19.15
N ALA A 129 -10.62 12.83 19.54
CA ALA A 129 -10.99 12.67 20.95
C ALA A 129 -10.24 11.51 21.62
N ALA A 130 -10.12 10.36 20.93
CA ALA A 130 -9.38 9.20 21.43
C ALA A 130 -7.89 9.50 21.65
N LEU A 131 -7.26 10.24 20.72
CA LEU A 131 -5.86 10.67 20.86
C LEU A 131 -5.67 11.60 22.06
N ALA A 132 -6.55 12.59 22.22
CA ALA A 132 -6.50 13.50 23.36
C ALA A 132 -6.69 12.75 24.70
N ALA A 133 -7.65 11.81 24.75
CA ALA A 133 -7.89 10.99 25.94
C ALA A 133 -6.69 10.12 26.31
N LYS A 134 -6.01 9.52 25.32
CA LYS A 134 -4.79 8.73 25.56
C LYS A 134 -3.69 9.57 26.23
N ILE A 135 -3.47 10.79 25.74
CA ILE A 135 -2.48 11.72 26.30
C ILE A 135 -2.88 12.13 27.72
N LEU A 136 -4.15 12.47 27.93
CA LEU A 136 -4.66 12.88 29.24
C LEU A 136 -4.49 11.78 30.30
N ASN A 137 -4.81 10.54 29.96
CA ASN A 137 -4.65 9.39 30.85
C ASN A 137 -3.18 9.16 31.23
N GLN A 138 -2.25 9.27 30.27
CA GLN A 138 -0.81 9.14 30.55
C GLN A 138 -0.32 10.22 31.52
N VAL A 139 -0.80 11.45 31.39
CA VAL A 139 -0.46 12.54 32.31
C VAL A 139 -1.00 12.27 33.71
N TRP A 140 -2.23 11.76 33.83
CA TRP A 140 -2.82 11.44 35.12
C TRP A 140 -2.17 10.26 35.83
N GLU A 141 -1.70 9.25 35.10
CA GLU A 141 -0.97 8.11 35.69
C GLU A 141 0.42 8.50 36.22
N ALA A 142 1.01 9.57 35.68
CA ALA A 142 2.34 10.05 36.07
C ALA A 142 2.33 11.12 37.17
N ALA A 143 1.14 11.54 37.64
CA ALA A 143 0.94 12.54 38.69
C ALA A 143 0.64 11.87 40.04
#